data_AF-A0A2G2JJG4-F1
#
_entry.id   AF-A0A2G2JJG4-F1
#
_cell.length_a   1.000
_cell.length_b   1.000
_cell.length_c   1.000
_cell.angle_alpha   90.00
_cell.angle_beta   90.00
_cell.angle_gamma   90.00
#
_symmetry.space_group_name_H-M   'P 1'
#
loop_
_entity.id
_entity.type
_entity.pdbx_description
1 polymer ?
#
loop_
_entity_poly.entity_id
_entity_poly.type
_entity_poly.pdbx_seq_one_letter_code
_entity_poly.pdbx_strand_id
1 'polypeptide(L)'
;MTATKTTTTTNATGGDLTDCWSAAEIDRLVGNAAALPADTFWKWRNGGISAAQIQQRLAKNRTTVLRLIIWMRHHWVCAELQQAPSPTTTAHLAVYDSATSLAVRKDLHKLAREMGWPEPSFVTCPQQLRGSNECGIYATFFLLSLAAGRPITERTLEPRPSVRRAALENVESPQRFVAAVGAMLDGTRREQLRQGCHNPYAATVIPPRREVEAPRTTELAPTAQRATPHPQMEPRTTAKGAVPTQQNAQLAVAQPPLTDGGWGTKTA
;
A
#
# COMPACT_ATOMS: atom_id res chain seq x y z
N MET A 1 -16.74 -42.70 14.38
CA MET A 1 -16.76 -41.30 13.89
C MET A 1 -15.45 -40.65 14.32
N THR A 2 -14.50 -40.54 13.40
CA THR A 2 -13.16 -40.02 13.67
C THR A 2 -13.20 -38.50 13.55
N ALA A 3 -13.06 -37.79 14.66
CA ALA A 3 -13.02 -36.34 14.66
C ALA A 3 -11.68 -35.86 14.07
N THR A 4 -11.74 -35.26 12.88
CA THR A 4 -10.58 -34.61 12.25
C THR A 4 -10.24 -33.37 13.05
N LYS A 5 -9.13 -33.43 13.80
CA LYS A 5 -8.63 -32.31 14.61
C LYS A 5 -7.91 -31.33 13.68
N THR A 6 -8.63 -30.32 13.19
CA THR A 6 -8.05 -29.22 12.43
C THR A 6 -7.06 -28.48 13.34
N THR A 7 -5.77 -28.65 13.09
CA THR A 7 -4.73 -27.98 13.85
C THR A 7 -4.49 -26.64 13.17
N THR A 8 -5.11 -25.58 13.70
CA THR A 8 -4.87 -24.21 13.24
C THR A 8 -3.46 -23.83 13.68
N THR A 9 -2.54 -23.72 12.73
CA THR A 9 -1.15 -23.31 12.95
C THR A 9 -1.13 -21.83 13.31
N THR A 10 -1.18 -21.50 14.60
CA THR A 10 -0.93 -20.15 15.09
C THR A 10 0.57 -19.87 15.00
N ASN A 11 1.00 -19.14 13.98
CA ASN A 11 2.37 -18.63 13.92
C ASN A 11 2.59 -17.66 15.08
N ALA A 12 3.61 -17.93 15.91
CA ALA A 12 3.89 -17.26 17.19
C ALA A 12 4.14 -15.74 17.12
N THR A 13 4.02 -15.12 15.95
CA THR A 13 4.30 -13.71 15.69
C THR A 13 3.29 -13.01 14.78
N GLY A 14 2.27 -13.71 14.27
CA GLY A 14 1.24 -13.14 13.41
C GLY A 14 -0.13 -13.61 13.84
N GLY A 15 -1.06 -12.67 14.07
CA GLY A 15 -2.47 -13.00 14.29
C GLY A 15 -3.03 -13.82 13.14
N ASP A 16 -4.23 -14.37 13.33
CA ASP A 16 -4.89 -15.16 12.29
C ASP A 16 -5.11 -14.30 11.03
N LEU A 17 -4.42 -14.60 9.94
CA LEU A 17 -4.49 -13.80 8.72
C LEU A 17 -5.87 -13.85 8.07
N THR A 18 -6.74 -14.80 8.46
CA THR A 18 -8.12 -14.85 7.98
C THR A 18 -8.97 -13.67 8.46
N ASP A 19 -8.56 -13.04 9.56
CA ASP A 19 -9.31 -11.92 10.16
C ASP A 19 -8.83 -10.55 9.67
N CYS A 20 -7.76 -10.50 8.89
CA CYS A 20 -7.29 -9.26 8.26
C CYS A 20 -8.20 -8.86 7.11
N TRP A 21 -8.56 -7.57 7.05
CA TRP A 21 -9.32 -7.04 5.93
C TRP A 21 -8.58 -7.21 4.60
N SER A 22 -9.32 -7.68 3.61
CA SER A 22 -8.85 -7.78 2.23
C SER A 22 -8.77 -6.41 1.56
N ALA A 23 -7.97 -6.33 0.49
CA ALA A 23 -7.89 -5.11 -0.32
C ALA A 23 -9.27 -4.71 -0.88
N ALA A 24 -10.09 -5.69 -1.29
CA ALA A 24 -11.42 -5.46 -1.84
C ALA A 24 -12.42 -4.87 -0.83
N GLU A 25 -12.34 -5.28 0.44
CA GLU A 25 -13.16 -4.70 1.51
C GLU A 25 -12.76 -3.26 1.81
N ILE A 26 -11.46 -2.99 1.87
CA ILE A 26 -10.92 -1.64 2.03
C ILE A 26 -11.39 -0.76 0.86
N ASP A 27 -11.19 -1.21 -0.38
CA ASP A 27 -11.56 -0.48 -1.60
C ASP A 27 -13.07 -0.15 -1.64
N ARG A 28 -13.92 -1.09 -1.21
CA ARG A 28 -15.37 -0.86 -1.11
C ARG A 28 -15.70 0.24 -0.11
N LEU A 29 -14.98 0.31 1.01
CA LEU A 29 -15.28 1.27 2.08
C LEU A 29 -14.71 2.66 1.80
N VAL A 30 -13.48 2.77 1.28
CA VAL A 30 -12.86 4.07 0.99
C VAL A 30 -13.34 4.68 -0.33
N GLY A 31 -13.72 3.85 -1.29
CA GLY A 31 -14.16 4.29 -2.61
C GLY A 31 -13.20 5.30 -3.24
N ASN A 32 -13.74 6.45 -3.67
CA ASN A 32 -12.98 7.51 -4.33
C ASN A 32 -12.20 8.42 -3.37
N ALA A 33 -12.25 8.17 -2.05
CA ALA A 33 -11.44 8.95 -1.09
C ALA A 33 -9.95 8.62 -1.19
N ALA A 34 -9.61 7.40 -1.66
CA ALA A 34 -8.25 7.00 -1.94
C ALA A 34 -7.85 7.39 -3.38
N ALA A 35 -6.62 7.86 -3.55
CA ALA A 35 -6.07 8.22 -4.85
C ALA A 35 -5.82 6.99 -5.75
N LEU A 36 -5.68 5.80 -5.15
CA LEU A 36 -5.57 4.52 -5.82
C LEU A 36 -6.29 3.44 -4.99
N PRO A 37 -6.79 2.37 -5.62
CA PRO A 37 -7.25 1.18 -4.91
C PRO A 37 -6.12 0.57 -4.07
N ALA A 38 -6.41 0.13 -2.84
CA ALA A 38 -5.53 -0.56 -1.92
C ALA A 38 -4.88 -1.81 -2.55
N ASP A 39 -5.63 -2.52 -3.40
CA ASP A 39 -5.13 -3.69 -4.17
C ASP A 39 -3.94 -3.35 -5.07
N THR A 40 -3.75 -2.08 -5.42
CA THR A 40 -2.59 -1.62 -6.19
C THR A 40 -1.27 -1.97 -5.49
N PHE A 41 -1.17 -1.72 -4.19
CA PHE A 41 0.08 -1.96 -3.45
C PHE A 41 0.29 -3.45 -3.14
N TRP A 42 -0.80 -4.21 -2.98
CA TRP A 42 -0.73 -5.68 -2.94
C TRP A 42 -0.16 -6.24 -4.24
N LYS A 43 -0.67 -5.80 -5.40
CA LYS A 43 -0.17 -6.21 -6.72
C LYS A 43 1.29 -5.81 -6.93
N TRP A 44 1.68 -4.59 -6.55
CA TRP A 44 3.07 -4.15 -6.67
C TRP A 44 4.02 -5.03 -5.86
N ARG A 45 3.67 -5.33 -4.60
CA ARG A 45 4.51 -6.14 -3.72
C ARG A 45 4.72 -7.56 -4.23
N ASN A 46 3.76 -8.08 -5.00
CA ASN A 46 3.79 -9.39 -5.66
C ASN A 46 4.32 -9.33 -7.11
N GLY A 47 4.85 -8.18 -7.56
CA GLY A 47 5.42 -8.01 -8.90
C GLY A 47 4.38 -7.93 -10.03
N GLY A 48 3.09 -7.84 -9.72
CA GLY A 48 2.02 -7.73 -10.70
C GLY A 48 1.91 -6.36 -11.37
N ILE A 49 2.48 -5.31 -10.76
CA ILE A 49 2.63 -3.98 -11.36
C ILE A 49 3.95 -3.34 -10.95
N SER A 50 4.50 -2.46 -11.79
CA SER A 50 5.75 -1.73 -11.53
C SER A 50 5.53 -0.39 -10.81
N ALA A 51 6.61 0.16 -10.25
CA ALA A 51 6.61 1.50 -9.66
C ALA A 51 6.22 2.59 -10.69
N ALA A 52 6.75 2.49 -11.91
CA ALA A 52 6.41 3.40 -13.00
C ALA A 52 4.90 3.37 -13.35
N GLN A 53 4.25 2.19 -13.30
CA GLN A 53 2.81 2.08 -13.52
C GLN A 53 2.00 2.73 -12.38
N ILE A 54 2.46 2.63 -11.13
CA ILE A 54 1.84 3.33 -10.00
C ILE A 54 1.95 4.84 -10.19
N GLN A 55 3.15 5.34 -10.50
CA GLN A 55 3.38 6.77 -10.76
C GLN A 55 2.50 7.28 -11.91
N GLN A 56 2.41 6.53 -13.01
CA GLN A 56 1.56 6.89 -14.15
C GLN A 56 0.08 6.99 -13.76
N ARG A 57 -0.40 6.12 -12.86
CA ARG A 57 -1.79 6.19 -12.35
C ARG A 57 -1.98 7.41 -11.45
N LEU A 58 -1.02 7.69 -10.56
CA LEU A 58 -1.06 8.87 -9.70
C LEU A 58 -0.98 10.18 -10.48
N ALA A 59 -0.22 10.23 -11.56
CA ALA A 59 -0.10 11.41 -12.43
C ALA A 59 -1.43 11.79 -13.12
N LYS A 60 -2.40 10.86 -13.19
CA LYS A 60 -3.76 11.16 -13.68
C LYS A 60 -4.62 11.84 -12.62
N ASN A 61 -4.23 11.77 -11.36
CA ASN A 61 -4.92 12.44 -10.28
C ASN A 61 -4.52 13.92 -10.26
N ARG A 62 -5.51 14.82 -10.29
CA ARG A 62 -5.30 16.26 -10.35
C ARG A 62 -5.19 16.92 -8.96
N THR A 63 -5.33 16.15 -7.89
CA THR A 63 -5.24 16.69 -6.53
C THR A 63 -3.79 16.83 -6.11
N THR A 64 -3.47 17.92 -5.41
CA THR A 64 -2.16 18.16 -4.81
C THR A 64 -1.90 17.26 -3.59
N VAL A 65 -2.97 16.73 -2.98
CA VAL A 65 -2.90 15.80 -1.86
C VAL A 65 -3.48 14.46 -2.29
N LEU A 66 -2.66 13.43 -2.20
CA LEU A 66 -3.00 12.05 -2.55
C LEU A 66 -3.06 11.22 -1.27
N ARG A 67 -4.18 10.54 -1.06
CA ARG A 67 -4.38 9.66 0.10
C ARG A 67 -4.34 8.22 -0.33
N LEU A 68 -3.55 7.42 0.36
CA LEU A 68 -3.22 6.06 -0.05
C LEU A 68 -3.41 5.12 1.14
N ILE A 69 -3.82 3.88 0.85
CA ILE A 69 -3.68 2.75 1.76
C ILE A 69 -2.67 1.81 1.15
N ILE A 70 -1.57 1.59 1.86
CA ILE A 70 -0.41 0.85 1.38
C ILE A 70 -0.30 -0.46 2.16
N TRP A 71 -0.12 -1.57 1.44
CA TRP A 71 0.12 -2.87 2.04
C TRP A 71 1.61 -3.19 2.16
N MET A 72 2.08 -3.54 3.36
CA MET A 72 3.46 -3.97 3.62
C MET A 72 3.47 -5.13 4.62
N ARG A 73 4.03 -6.28 4.25
CA ARG A 73 4.24 -7.43 5.15
C ARG A 73 3.02 -7.79 6.02
N HIS A 74 1.85 -7.97 5.40
CA HIS A 74 0.59 -8.27 6.10
C HIS A 74 0.03 -7.12 6.95
N HIS A 75 0.46 -5.89 6.70
CA HIS A 75 0.04 -4.72 7.44
C HIS A 75 -0.43 -3.61 6.50
N TRP A 76 -1.57 -3.01 6.84
CA TRP A 76 -2.13 -1.86 6.13
C TRP A 76 -1.73 -0.56 6.84
N VAL A 77 -1.20 0.39 6.09
CA VAL A 77 -0.88 1.74 6.58
C VAL A 77 -1.60 2.79 5.74
N CYS A 78 -1.99 3.90 6.36
CA CYS A 78 -2.47 5.07 5.65
C CYS A 78 -1.30 6.01 5.36
N ALA A 79 -1.27 6.59 4.16
CA ALA A 79 -0.30 7.60 3.80
C ALA A 79 -0.96 8.80 3.11
N GLU A 80 -0.46 9.99 3.40
CA GLU A 80 -0.82 11.23 2.72
C GLU A 80 0.42 11.80 2.02
N LEU A 81 0.37 11.82 0.69
CA LEU A 81 1.41 12.38 -0.16
C LEU A 81 0.96 13.76 -0.63
N GLN A 82 1.59 14.80 -0.10
CA GLN A 82 1.45 16.16 -0.57
C GLN A 82 2.48 16.41 -1.69
N GLN A 83 2.00 16.54 -2.91
CA GLN A 83 2.82 16.91 -4.06
C GLN A 83 3.26 18.37 -3.93
N ALA A 84 4.47 18.66 -4.40
CA ALA A 84 5.00 20.02 -4.46
C ALA A 84 4.13 20.89 -5.37
N PRO A 85 3.40 21.91 -4.86
CA PRO A 85 2.62 22.82 -5.70
C PRO A 85 3.49 23.76 -6.54
N SER A 86 4.77 23.90 -6.18
CA SER A 86 5.74 24.83 -6.75
C SER A 86 7.15 24.23 -6.64
N PRO A 87 8.10 24.60 -7.51
CA PRO A 87 9.52 24.23 -7.37
C PRO A 87 10.14 24.58 -6.00
N THR A 88 9.56 25.56 -5.29
CA THR A 88 10.05 26.03 -3.99
C THR A 88 9.44 25.30 -2.80
N THR A 89 8.42 24.48 -2.99
CA THR A 89 7.75 23.76 -1.90
C THR A 89 8.14 22.29 -1.96
N THR A 90 8.72 21.77 -0.88
CA THR A 90 9.09 20.36 -0.80
C THR A 90 7.84 19.50 -0.68
N ALA A 91 7.75 18.46 -1.51
CA ALA A 91 6.73 17.44 -1.34
C ALA A 91 6.91 16.74 0.03
N HIS A 92 5.82 16.29 0.63
CA HIS A 92 5.84 15.63 1.94
C HIS A 92 5.05 14.33 1.91
N LEU A 93 5.55 13.29 2.59
CA LEU A 93 4.90 11.99 2.71
C LEU A 93 4.66 11.67 4.19
N ALA A 94 3.45 11.89 4.67
CA ALA A 94 3.03 11.51 6.03
C ALA A 94 2.54 10.06 6.05
N VAL A 95 2.97 9.26 7.02
CA VAL A 95 2.53 7.87 7.22
C VAL A 95 1.90 7.70 8.60
N TYR A 96 0.69 7.14 8.62
CA TYR A 96 -0.08 6.82 9.81
C TYR A 96 -0.13 5.29 9.95
N ASP A 97 0.66 4.79 10.89
CA ASP A 97 0.87 3.36 11.15
C ASP A 97 0.31 2.98 12.53
N SER A 98 -0.78 2.21 12.56
CA SER A 98 -1.44 1.78 13.79
C SER A 98 -0.76 0.60 14.50
N ALA A 99 0.23 -0.06 13.88
CA ALA A 99 1.08 -1.06 14.54
C ALA A 99 2.53 -0.86 14.12
N THR A 100 3.14 0.17 14.70
CA THR A 100 4.52 0.58 14.38
C THR A 100 5.50 -0.60 14.39
N SER A 101 6.10 -0.85 13.23
CA SER A 101 7.09 -1.92 13.04
C SER A 101 8.29 -1.43 12.24
N LEU A 102 9.51 -1.68 12.75
CA LEU A 102 10.75 -1.33 12.07
C LEU A 102 10.85 -1.94 10.66
N ALA A 103 10.28 -3.13 10.47
CA ALA A 103 10.27 -3.80 9.16
C ALA A 103 9.38 -3.07 8.15
N VAL A 104 8.17 -2.67 8.57
CA VAL A 104 7.25 -1.87 7.75
C VAL A 104 7.87 -0.52 7.40
N ARG A 105 8.51 0.15 8.37
CA ARG A 105 9.19 1.43 8.14
C ARG A 105 10.27 1.31 7.06
N LYS A 106 11.16 0.31 7.16
CA LYS A 106 12.21 0.07 6.16
C LYS A 106 11.64 -0.18 4.77
N ASP A 107 10.58 -0.97 4.68
CA ASP A 107 9.92 -1.28 3.40
C ASP A 107 9.26 -0.02 2.79
N LEU A 108 8.69 0.86 3.61
CA LEU A 108 8.13 2.15 3.15
C LEU A 108 9.21 3.13 2.69
N HIS A 109 10.36 3.21 3.36
CA HIS A 109 11.50 3.99 2.86
C HIS A 109 12.01 3.44 1.52
N LYS A 110 12.04 2.12 1.34
CA LYS A 110 12.39 1.51 0.07
C LYS A 110 11.37 1.87 -1.02
N LEU A 111 10.07 1.73 -0.74
CA LEU A 111 9.00 2.11 -1.66
C LEU A 111 9.12 3.60 -2.06
N ALA A 112 9.31 4.50 -1.10
CA ALA A 112 9.42 5.93 -1.37
C ALA A 112 10.58 6.23 -2.34
N ARG A 113 11.75 5.61 -2.13
CA ARG A 113 12.89 5.75 -3.04
C ARG A 113 12.59 5.21 -4.45
N GLU A 114 11.96 4.04 -4.56
CA GLU A 114 11.58 3.48 -5.86
C GLU A 114 10.54 4.32 -6.61
N MET A 115 9.67 5.02 -5.86
CA MET A 115 8.66 5.90 -6.41
C MET A 115 9.13 7.34 -6.62
N GLY A 116 10.39 7.67 -6.28
CA GLY A 116 10.87 9.06 -6.27
C GLY A 116 10.03 9.97 -5.37
N TRP A 117 9.45 9.43 -4.30
CA TRP A 117 8.69 10.19 -3.31
C TRP A 117 9.62 10.75 -2.23
N PRO A 118 9.17 11.78 -1.50
CA PRO A 118 9.84 12.25 -0.30
C PRO A 118 10.07 11.14 0.72
N GLU A 119 11.06 11.35 1.57
CA GLU A 119 11.28 10.45 2.70
C GLU A 119 10.03 10.39 3.60
N PRO A 120 9.53 9.19 3.96
CA PRO A 120 8.36 9.06 4.82
C PRO A 120 8.57 9.65 6.21
N SER A 121 7.66 10.53 6.62
CA SER A 121 7.52 11.02 7.99
C SER A 121 6.44 10.22 8.72
N PHE A 122 6.83 9.51 9.79
CA PHE A 122 5.90 8.65 10.55
C PHE A 122 5.20 9.46 11.63
N VAL A 123 3.91 9.72 11.42
CA VAL A 123 3.08 10.53 12.30
C VAL A 123 2.51 9.66 13.43
N THR A 124 2.60 10.15 14.66
CA THR A 124 1.95 9.52 15.81
C THR A 124 0.44 9.44 15.58
N CYS A 125 -0.15 8.27 15.81
CA CYS A 125 -1.58 8.04 15.58
C CYS A 125 -2.13 6.97 16.53
N PRO A 126 -3.45 6.82 16.65
CA PRO A 126 -4.06 5.75 17.42
C PRO A 126 -3.51 4.37 17.05
N GLN A 127 -2.99 3.66 18.05
CA GLN A 127 -2.41 2.33 17.85
C GLN A 127 -3.46 1.25 18.11
N GLN A 128 -3.45 0.20 17.30
CA GLN A 128 -4.22 -1.02 17.53
C GLN A 128 -3.62 -1.82 18.70
N LEU A 129 -4.37 -2.80 19.22
CA LEU A 129 -3.83 -3.69 20.25
C LEU A 129 -2.77 -4.61 19.65
N ARG A 130 -1.73 -4.92 20.42
CA ARG A 130 -0.66 -5.82 19.95
C ARG A 130 -1.26 -7.19 19.62
N GLY A 131 -1.00 -7.67 18.40
CA GLY A 131 -1.50 -8.97 17.92
C GLY A 131 -2.95 -8.94 17.43
N SER A 132 -3.61 -7.78 17.39
CA SER A 132 -4.88 -7.64 16.68
C SER A 132 -4.65 -7.51 15.17
N ASN A 133 -5.70 -7.80 14.40
CA ASN A 133 -5.71 -7.75 12.93
C ASN A 133 -6.48 -6.52 12.42
N GLU A 134 -6.44 -5.42 13.17
CA GLU A 134 -7.28 -4.23 12.94
C GLU A 134 -6.61 -3.20 12.02
N CYS A 135 -5.39 -3.47 11.52
CA CYS A 135 -4.63 -2.53 10.69
C CYS A 135 -5.43 -1.95 9.52
N GLY A 136 -6.23 -2.77 8.83
CA GLY A 136 -7.09 -2.33 7.72
C GLY A 136 -8.20 -1.36 8.16
N ILE A 137 -8.78 -1.60 9.34
CA ILE A 137 -9.79 -0.73 9.95
C ILE A 137 -9.18 0.64 10.27
N TYR A 138 -8.03 0.65 10.95
CA TYR A 138 -7.33 1.88 11.30
C TYR A 138 -6.89 2.67 10.07
N ALA A 139 -6.27 2.00 9.07
CA ALA A 139 -5.85 2.65 7.83
C ALA A 139 -7.03 3.28 7.08
N THR A 140 -8.18 2.60 7.05
CA THR A 140 -9.41 3.13 6.45
C THR A 140 -9.94 4.34 7.23
N PHE A 141 -10.04 4.24 8.56
CA PHE A 141 -10.49 5.33 9.42
C PHE A 141 -9.60 6.58 9.28
N PHE A 142 -8.28 6.40 9.24
CA PHE A 142 -7.32 7.48 9.03
C PHE A 142 -7.52 8.17 7.68
N LEU A 143 -7.61 7.39 6.59
CA LEU A 143 -7.83 7.93 5.26
C LEU A 143 -9.13 8.74 5.18
N LEU A 144 -10.22 8.19 5.70
CA LEU A 144 -11.53 8.86 5.69
C LEU A 144 -11.54 10.12 6.55
N SER A 145 -10.85 10.11 7.69
CA SER A 145 -10.69 11.30 8.54
C SER A 145 -9.93 12.41 7.82
N LEU A 146 -8.80 12.08 7.21
CA LEU A 146 -8.01 13.04 6.41
C LEU A 146 -8.80 13.56 5.20
N ALA A 147 -9.55 12.69 4.51
CA ALA A 147 -10.41 13.08 3.40
C ALA A 147 -11.54 14.03 3.83
N ALA A 148 -12.02 13.91 5.08
CA ALA A 148 -12.99 14.82 5.69
C ALA A 148 -12.36 16.10 6.28
N GLY A 149 -11.04 16.31 6.09
CA GLY A 149 -10.33 17.46 6.66
C GLY A 149 -10.18 17.41 8.19
N ARG A 150 -10.31 16.21 8.79
CA ARG A 150 -10.18 16.01 10.24
C ARG A 150 -8.77 15.52 10.57
N PRO A 151 -8.04 16.20 11.47
CA PRO A 151 -6.72 15.73 11.87
C PRO A 151 -6.83 14.40 12.62
N ILE A 152 -5.87 13.52 12.40
CA ILE A 152 -5.72 12.30 13.18
C ILE A 152 -5.03 12.69 14.49
N THR A 153 -5.80 12.79 15.56
CA THR A 153 -5.26 13.12 16.88
C THR A 153 -4.43 11.96 17.41
N GLU A 154 -3.30 12.27 18.04
CA GLU A 154 -2.55 11.28 18.80
C GLU A 154 -3.46 10.63 19.85
N ARG A 155 -3.23 9.35 20.13
CA ARG A 155 -3.95 8.66 21.21
C ARG A 155 -3.75 9.44 22.50
N THR A 156 -4.82 9.94 23.10
CA THR A 156 -4.84 10.24 24.53
C THR A 156 -4.57 8.91 25.23
N LEU A 157 -3.32 8.69 25.64
CA LEU A 157 -2.85 7.45 26.30
C LEU A 157 -3.62 7.12 27.57
N GLU A 158 -4.40 8.06 28.10
CA GLU A 158 -5.37 7.81 29.15
C GLU A 158 -6.74 7.49 28.55
N PRO A 159 -7.13 6.21 28.43
CA PRO A 159 -8.55 5.92 28.36
C PRO A 159 -9.17 6.48 29.64
N ARG A 160 -10.06 7.47 29.50
CA ARG A 160 -10.91 7.88 30.63
C ARG A 160 -11.47 6.61 31.26
N PRO A 161 -11.38 6.41 32.59
CA PRO A 161 -11.77 5.14 33.22
C PRO A 161 -13.17 4.65 32.81
N SER A 162 -14.09 5.59 32.51
CA SER A 162 -15.43 5.33 32.01
C SER A 162 -15.47 4.69 30.60
N VAL A 163 -14.57 5.06 29.70
CA VAL A 163 -14.51 4.52 28.32
C VAL A 163 -13.91 3.12 28.32
N ARG A 164 -12.96 2.83 29.22
CA ARG A 164 -12.35 1.50 29.35
C ARG A 164 -13.37 0.45 29.78
N ARG A 165 -14.28 0.80 30.69
CA ARG A 165 -15.39 -0.08 31.12
C ARG A 165 -16.39 -0.32 29.98
N ALA A 166 -16.84 0.74 29.30
CA ALA A 166 -17.79 0.62 28.19
C ALA A 166 -17.24 -0.15 26.97
N ALA A 167 -15.95 -0.01 26.66
CA ALA A 167 -15.31 -0.72 25.56
C ALA A 167 -15.19 -2.23 25.85
N LEU A 168 -14.88 -2.61 27.09
CA LEU A 168 -14.86 -4.02 27.49
C LEU A 168 -16.26 -4.65 27.52
N GLU A 169 -17.30 -3.84 27.69
CA GLU A 169 -18.70 -4.28 27.75
C GLU A 169 -19.41 -4.28 26.37
N ASN A 170 -18.82 -3.71 25.31
CA ASN A 170 -19.50 -3.52 24.01
C ASN A 170 -18.72 -4.00 22.75
N VAL A 171 -17.73 -4.88 22.88
CA VAL A 171 -17.07 -5.51 21.70
C VAL A 171 -17.96 -6.62 21.11
N GLU A 172 -19.19 -6.27 20.75
CA GLU A 172 -20.07 -7.17 20.02
C GLU A 172 -20.37 -6.53 18.66
N SER A 173 -19.73 -7.09 17.64
CA SER A 173 -19.96 -6.91 16.20
C SER A 173 -19.16 -5.81 15.45
N PRO A 174 -18.21 -6.22 14.59
CA PRO A 174 -17.65 -5.39 13.51
C PRO A 174 -18.70 -4.71 12.62
N GLN A 175 -19.92 -5.25 12.52
CA GLN A 175 -20.99 -4.65 11.71
C GLN A 175 -21.50 -3.34 12.31
N ARG A 176 -21.49 -3.18 13.64
CA ARG A 176 -21.85 -1.91 14.30
C ARG A 176 -20.83 -0.81 14.04
N PHE A 177 -19.55 -1.16 13.98
CA PHE A 177 -18.50 -0.22 13.61
C PHE A 177 -18.68 0.26 12.16
N VAL A 178 -18.91 -0.67 11.22
CA VAL A 178 -19.19 -0.32 9.81
C VAL A 178 -20.41 0.60 9.69
N ALA A 179 -21.49 0.32 10.42
CA ALA A 179 -22.68 1.17 10.44
C ALA A 179 -22.40 2.58 10.99
N ALA A 180 -21.63 2.69 12.08
CA ALA A 180 -21.25 3.97 12.67
C ALA A 180 -20.37 4.81 11.73
N VAL A 181 -19.42 4.18 11.05
CA VAL A 181 -18.59 4.85 10.03
C VAL A 181 -19.44 5.30 8.85
N GLY A 182 -20.38 4.48 8.37
CA GLY A 182 -21.34 4.85 7.32
C GLY A 182 -22.14 6.09 7.69
N ALA A 183 -22.70 6.14 8.91
CA ALA A 183 -23.44 7.29 9.41
C ALA A 183 -22.59 8.57 9.50
N MET A 184 -21.32 8.45 9.88
CA MET A 184 -20.37 9.58 9.93
C MET A 184 -20.09 10.15 8.53
N LEU A 185 -19.90 9.28 7.54
CA LEU A 185 -19.69 9.68 6.14
C LEU A 185 -20.94 10.36 5.55
N ASP A 186 -22.13 9.82 5.84
CA ASP A 186 -23.39 10.42 5.41
C ASP A 186 -23.65 11.79 6.06
N GLY A 187 -23.25 11.97 7.33
CA GLY A 187 -23.30 13.26 8.01
C GLY A 187 -22.38 14.29 7.36
N THR A 188 -21.15 13.88 7.03
CA THR A 188 -20.17 14.74 6.35
C THR A 188 -20.64 15.14 4.95
N ARG A 189 -21.24 14.20 4.20
CA ARG A 189 -21.84 14.46 2.89
C ARG A 189 -23.00 15.46 2.96
N ARG A 190 -23.88 15.32 3.94
CA ARG A 190 -24.99 16.26 4.17
C ARG A 190 -24.49 17.67 4.49
N GLU A 191 -23.44 17.78 5.29
CA GLU A 191 -22.84 19.07 5.65
C GLU A 191 -22.13 19.72 4.45
N GLN A 192 -21.40 18.96 3.63
CA GLN A 192 -20.81 19.47 2.38
C GLN A 192 -21.87 19.97 1.39
N LEU A 193 -23.00 19.26 1.26
CA LEU A 193 -24.14 19.70 0.46
C LEU A 193 -24.77 21.00 1.01
N ARG A 194 -24.86 21.13 2.34
CA ARG A 194 -25.38 22.34 3.00
C ARG A 194 -24.48 23.56 2.79
N GLN A 195 -23.16 23.35 2.76
CA GLN A 195 -22.17 24.42 2.58
C GLN A 195 -21.99 24.87 1.12
N GLY A 196 -22.78 24.34 0.17
CA GLY A 196 -22.63 24.67 -1.25
C GLY A 196 -21.31 24.16 -1.85
N CYS A 197 -20.59 23.29 -1.13
CA CYS A 197 -19.39 22.64 -1.62
C CYS A 197 -19.79 21.54 -2.61
N HIS A 198 -20.17 21.93 -3.82
CA HIS A 198 -20.35 20.99 -4.90
C HIS A 198 -18.98 20.43 -5.29
N ASN A 199 -18.71 19.19 -4.90
CA ASN A 199 -17.77 18.34 -5.63
C ASN A 199 -18.52 17.79 -6.86
N PRO A 200 -18.27 18.29 -8.08
CA PRO A 200 -18.98 17.84 -9.29
C PRO A 200 -18.73 16.36 -9.63
N TYR A 201 -17.86 15.67 -8.90
CA TYR A 201 -17.52 14.26 -9.10
C TYR A 201 -18.12 13.31 -8.04
N ALA A 202 -18.88 13.81 -7.05
CA ALA A 202 -19.49 12.97 -6.00
C ALA A 202 -20.80 12.27 -6.44
N ALA A 203 -21.25 12.47 -7.68
CA ALA A 203 -22.58 12.04 -8.16
C ALA A 203 -22.56 10.90 -9.18
N THR A 204 -21.46 10.17 -9.37
CA THR A 204 -21.48 8.94 -10.16
C THR A 204 -21.52 7.72 -9.24
N VAL A 205 -22.72 7.42 -8.73
CA VAL A 205 -23.00 6.09 -8.20
C VAL A 205 -23.06 5.15 -9.40
N ILE A 206 -21.99 4.41 -9.65
CA ILE A 206 -22.00 3.32 -10.62
C ILE A 206 -22.91 2.24 -10.01
N PRO A 207 -24.04 1.88 -10.65
CA PRO A 207 -24.90 0.82 -10.13
C PRO A 207 -24.09 -0.49 -10.05
N PRO A 208 -24.36 -1.36 -9.06
CA PRO A 208 -23.69 -2.64 -8.96
C PRO A 208 -23.84 -3.40 -10.28
N ARG A 209 -22.71 -3.82 -10.84
CA ARG A 209 -22.65 -4.64 -12.05
C ARG A 209 -23.45 -5.91 -11.76
N ARG A 210 -24.57 -6.12 -12.47
CA ARG A 210 -25.30 -7.40 -12.43
C ARG A 210 -24.30 -8.51 -12.73
N GLU A 211 -24.22 -9.48 -11.84
CA GLU A 211 -23.48 -10.72 -12.07
C GLU A 211 -24.02 -11.34 -13.36
N VAL A 212 -23.19 -11.33 -14.39
CA VAL A 212 -23.46 -12.12 -15.60
C VAL A 212 -23.15 -13.55 -15.20
N GLU A 213 -24.17 -14.40 -15.17
CA GLU A 213 -24.04 -15.85 -15.00
C GLU A 213 -22.89 -16.35 -15.87
N ALA A 214 -21.93 -17.03 -15.24
CA ALA A 214 -20.87 -17.72 -15.95
C ALA A 214 -21.50 -18.75 -16.91
N PRO A 215 -21.06 -18.83 -18.18
CA PRO A 215 -21.54 -19.85 -19.09
C PRO A 215 -21.17 -21.23 -18.54
N ARG A 216 -22.18 -22.10 -18.46
CA ARG A 216 -22.04 -23.51 -18.06
C ARG A 216 -21.14 -24.22 -19.05
N THR A 217 -20.03 -24.77 -18.57
CA THR A 217 -19.15 -25.66 -19.33
C THR A 217 -19.89 -26.95 -19.66
N THR A 218 -20.15 -27.17 -20.94
CA THR A 218 -20.65 -28.46 -21.47
C THR A 218 -19.64 -28.97 -22.49
N GLU A 219 -19.22 -30.22 -22.26
CA GLU A 219 -18.62 -31.18 -23.20
C GLU A 219 -17.45 -30.75 -24.10
N LEU A 220 -16.26 -31.27 -23.77
CA LEU A 220 -15.30 -31.71 -24.78
C LEU A 220 -14.92 -33.16 -24.51
N ALA A 221 -15.25 -34.01 -25.48
CA ALA A 221 -14.87 -35.42 -25.57
C ALA A 221 -13.36 -35.58 -25.85
N PRO A 222 -12.77 -36.77 -25.59
CA PRO A 222 -11.34 -37.00 -25.71
C PRO A 222 -10.97 -37.48 -27.12
N THR A 223 -10.09 -36.77 -27.82
CA THR A 223 -9.46 -37.29 -29.03
C THR A 223 -8.09 -37.85 -28.69
N ALA A 224 -8.02 -39.18 -28.63
CA ALA A 224 -6.76 -39.93 -28.65
C ALA A 224 -6.14 -39.81 -30.06
N GLN A 225 -4.87 -39.39 -30.15
CA GLN A 225 -4.03 -39.72 -31.28
C GLN A 225 -2.62 -40.15 -30.86
N ARG A 226 -2.17 -41.14 -31.62
CA ARG A 226 -1.08 -42.08 -31.45
C ARG A 226 0.31 -41.44 -31.55
N ALA A 227 1.25 -42.11 -30.89
CA ALA A 227 2.69 -41.90 -30.96
C ALA A 227 3.31 -42.18 -32.34
N THR A 228 4.45 -41.53 -32.60
CA THR A 228 5.56 -42.05 -33.41
C THR A 228 6.92 -41.57 -32.85
N PRO A 229 8.02 -42.31 -33.09
CA PRO A 229 9.19 -42.33 -32.22
C PRO A 229 10.37 -41.42 -32.65
N HIS A 230 11.31 -41.28 -31.72
CA HIS A 230 12.65 -40.68 -31.77
C HIS A 230 13.45 -40.86 -33.07
N PRO A 231 14.47 -39.99 -33.26
CA PRO A 231 15.82 -40.52 -33.29
C PRO A 231 16.77 -39.89 -32.28
N GLN A 232 17.67 -40.74 -31.78
CA GLN A 232 18.85 -40.44 -30.98
C GLN A 232 19.84 -39.56 -31.77
N MET A 233 20.48 -38.60 -31.10
CA MET A 233 21.81 -38.16 -31.50
C MET A 233 22.74 -38.11 -30.28
N GLU A 234 23.91 -38.71 -30.51
CA GLU A 234 24.98 -39.04 -29.58
C GLU A 234 25.78 -37.82 -29.06
N PRO A 235 26.55 -38.01 -27.96
CA PRO A 235 27.33 -36.94 -27.34
C PRO A 235 28.66 -36.69 -28.06
N ARG A 236 28.95 -35.41 -28.35
CA ARG A 236 30.31 -34.98 -28.72
C ARG A 236 31.12 -34.62 -27.48
N THR A 237 32.11 -35.45 -27.20
CA THR A 237 33.27 -35.15 -26.35
C THR A 237 34.44 -34.55 -27.14
N THR A 238 35.40 -33.97 -26.40
CA THR A 238 36.73 -33.42 -26.77
C THR A 238 36.72 -31.92 -27.12
N ALA A 239 37.65 -31.07 -26.67
CA ALA A 239 39.00 -31.31 -26.15
C ALA A 239 39.50 -30.19 -25.20
N LYS A 240 40.55 -30.54 -24.45
CA LYS A 240 41.44 -29.70 -23.63
C LYS A 240 42.24 -28.67 -24.45
N GLY A 241 42.67 -27.59 -23.79
CA GLY A 241 43.80 -26.72 -24.17
C GLY A 241 43.55 -25.29 -23.68
N ALA A 242 44.13 -24.84 -22.57
CA ALA A 242 45.50 -24.31 -22.40
C ALA A 242 45.43 -22.80 -22.04
N VAL A 243 45.91 -22.48 -20.84
CA VAL A 243 46.32 -21.16 -20.30
C VAL A 243 47.79 -20.91 -20.75
N PRO A 244 48.46 -19.73 -20.74
CA PRO A 244 48.24 -18.37 -20.16
C PRO A 244 48.37 -17.23 -21.22
N THR A 245 48.24 -15.92 -20.98
CA THR A 245 49.11 -15.01 -20.17
C THR A 245 48.61 -13.56 -20.28
N GLN A 246 48.97 -12.76 -19.28
CA GLN A 246 48.85 -11.31 -19.07
C GLN A 246 48.91 -10.38 -20.30
N GLN A 247 48.17 -9.26 -20.24
CA GLN A 247 48.73 -7.94 -20.56
C GLN A 247 47.92 -6.77 -19.96
N ASN A 248 48.68 -5.80 -19.46
CA ASN A 248 48.27 -4.51 -18.90
C ASN A 248 47.47 -3.65 -19.88
N ALA A 249 46.52 -2.87 -19.36
CA ALA A 249 46.27 -1.52 -19.85
C ALA A 249 45.82 -0.62 -18.69
N GLN A 250 46.78 0.16 -18.19
CA GLN A 250 46.51 1.40 -17.47
C GLN A 250 45.72 2.33 -18.40
N LEU A 251 44.67 2.97 -17.89
CA LEU A 251 44.20 4.23 -18.45
C LEU A 251 43.76 5.12 -17.29
N ALA A 252 44.48 6.23 -17.22
CA ALA A 252 44.43 7.23 -16.18
C ALA A 252 43.68 8.46 -16.70
N VAL A 253 43.04 9.16 -15.76
CA VAL A 253 42.79 10.62 -15.72
C VAL A 253 41.72 11.23 -16.64
N ALA A 254 40.70 11.81 -16.01
CA ALA A 254 40.43 13.26 -16.10
C ALA A 254 39.51 13.70 -14.95
N GLN A 255 40.08 14.32 -13.91
CA GLN A 255 39.34 15.17 -12.97
C GLN A 255 39.21 16.58 -13.56
N PRO A 256 38.05 17.25 -13.46
CA PRO A 256 37.95 18.67 -13.74
C PRO A 256 38.52 19.51 -12.57
N PRO A 257 39.05 20.72 -12.86
CA PRO A 257 39.77 21.53 -11.89
C PRO A 257 38.87 22.19 -10.85
N LEU A 258 39.35 22.19 -9.61
CA LEU A 258 38.94 23.09 -8.54
C LEU A 258 39.48 24.49 -8.87
N THR A 259 38.58 25.46 -9.05
CA THR A 259 38.95 26.87 -9.02
C THR A 259 38.74 27.40 -7.62
N ASP A 260 39.85 27.55 -6.89
CA ASP A 260 39.98 28.47 -5.77
C ASP A 260 40.07 29.91 -6.33
N GLY A 261 39.25 30.80 -5.77
CA GLY A 261 39.29 32.24 -6.06
C GLY A 261 38.75 33.00 -4.86
N GLY A 262 39.61 33.22 -3.86
CA GLY A 262 39.30 34.00 -2.68
C GLY A 262 39.52 35.51 -2.83
N TRP A 263 39.12 36.22 -1.77
CA TRP A 263 39.47 37.60 -1.37
C TRP A 263 38.91 38.71 -2.30
N GLY A 264 38.09 39.68 -1.90
CA GLY A 264 37.76 40.27 -0.61
C GLY A 264 37.97 41.79 -0.72
N THR A 265 36.96 42.63 -0.44
CA THR A 265 37.17 44.05 -0.06
C THR A 265 36.02 44.57 0.78
N LYS A 266 36.37 45.08 1.97
CA LYS A 266 35.60 45.99 2.81
C LYS A 266 35.76 47.44 2.31
N THR A 267 34.91 48.31 2.87
CA THR A 267 34.87 49.80 2.88
C THR A 267 34.10 50.40 1.70
N ALA A 268 33.22 51.38 1.89
CA ALA A 268 33.10 52.38 2.96
C ALA A 268 31.74 52.38 3.69
#